data_AF-A0A1M6A2V0-F1
#
_entry.id   AF-A0A1M6A2V0-F1
#
_cell.length_a   1.000
_cell.length_b   1.000
_cell.length_c   1.000
_cell.angle_alpha   90.00
_cell.angle_beta   90.00
_cell.angle_gamma   90.00
#
_symmetry.space_group_name_H-M   'P 1'
#
loop_
_entity.id
_entity.type
_entity.pdbx_description
1 polymer ?
#
loop_
_entity_poly.entity_id
_entity_poly.type
_entity_poly.pdbx_seq_one_letter_code
_entity_poly.pdbx_strand_id
1 'polypeptide(L)'
;MKKTRKIFIASTSLLIGLVFIRFSLSKLTSNPMVVEQFIEMAKPIGVDPTFFRMSTGVLLLIIAVLYILSALGVIFKSKKPNPLVYLLGIGIMLGALLSEFLLRTEPKWMLVVIALFITTFSTINFLMLRNSKLNTITA
;
A
#
# COMPACT_ATOMS: atom_id res chain seq x y z
N MET A 1 14.15 9.19 18.03
CA MET A 1 12.71 8.83 17.90
C MET A 1 12.29 7.99 19.11
N LYS A 2 11.18 8.35 19.80
CA LYS A 2 10.68 7.66 21.01
C LYS A 2 10.36 6.18 20.73
N LYS A 3 10.52 5.30 21.73
CA LYS A 3 10.29 3.84 21.61
C LYS A 3 8.88 3.51 21.11
N THR A 4 7.86 4.21 21.60
CA THR A 4 6.46 4.04 21.19
C THR A 4 6.25 4.29 19.70
N ARG A 5 6.83 5.36 19.14
CA ARG A 5 6.76 5.67 17.71
C ARG A 5 7.43 4.60 16.85
N LYS A 6 8.56 4.05 17.30
CA LYS A 6 9.24 2.95 16.59
C LYS A 6 8.35 1.70 16.52
N ILE A 7 7.75 1.31 17.65
CA ILE A 7 6.85 0.16 17.72
C ILE A 7 5.62 0.38 16.82
N PHE A 8 5.04 1.58 16.85
CA PHE A 8 3.90 1.93 16.00
C PHE A 8 4.24 1.82 14.51
N ILE A 9 5.32 2.45 14.06
CA ILE A 9 5.76 2.39 12.66
C ILE A 9 6.07 0.94 12.25
N ALA A 10 6.77 0.17 13.08
CA ALA A 10 7.12 -1.21 12.75
C ALA A 10 5.87 -2.09 12.61
N SER A 11 4.96 -2.06 13.59
CA SER A 11 3.75 -2.89 13.60
C SER A 11 2.81 -2.56 12.45
N THR A 12 2.53 -1.27 12.24
CA THR A 12 1.66 -0.82 11.14
C THR A 12 2.28 -1.11 9.77
N SER A 13 3.59 -0.90 9.60
CA SER A 13 4.27 -1.24 8.34
C SER A 13 4.26 -2.74 8.05
N LEU A 14 4.46 -3.57 9.08
CA LEU A 14 4.38 -5.02 8.93
C LEU A 14 2.97 -5.46 8.52
N LEU A 15 1.94 -4.95 9.22
CA LEU A 15 0.54 -5.28 8.94
C LEU A 15 0.13 -4.85 7.52
N ILE A 16 0.45 -3.63 7.11
CA ILE A 16 0.17 -3.15 5.75
C ILE A 16 0.91 -3.99 4.71
N GLY A 17 2.19 -4.32 4.95
CA GLY A 17 2.97 -5.19 4.08
C GLY A 17 2.30 -6.55 3.87
N LEU A 18 1.86 -7.20 4.95
CA LEU A 18 1.16 -8.49 4.87
C LEU A 18 -0.18 -8.38 4.10
N VAL A 19 -0.93 -7.30 4.32
CA VAL A 19 -2.17 -7.04 3.56
C VAL A 19 -1.87 -6.89 2.07
N PHE A 20 -0.82 -6.15 1.69
CA PHE A 20 -0.41 -6.03 0.30
C PHE A 20 0.09 -7.34 -0.32
N ILE A 21 0.77 -8.21 0.42
CA ILE A 21 1.12 -9.56 -0.06
C ILE A 21 -0.15 -10.32 -0.42
N ARG A 22 -1.14 -10.37 0.49
CA ARG A 22 -2.41 -11.07 0.24
C ARG A 22 -3.11 -10.53 -1.02
N PHE A 23 -3.19 -9.21 -1.16
CA PHE A 23 -3.81 -8.62 -2.34
C PHE A 23 -3.02 -8.88 -3.61
N SER A 24 -1.71 -8.73 -3.59
CA SER A 24 -0.84 -9.00 -4.73
C SER A 24 -1.00 -10.43 -5.21
N LEU A 25 -0.93 -11.42 -4.32
CA LEU A 25 -1.12 -12.83 -4.67
C LEU A 25 -2.49 -13.07 -5.31
N SER A 26 -3.55 -12.45 -4.77
CA SER A 26 -4.88 -12.52 -5.36
C SER A 26 -4.94 -11.97 -6.79
N LYS A 27 -4.07 -10.99 -7.15
CA LYS A 27 -3.99 -10.45 -8.52
C LYS A 27 -3.08 -11.28 -9.41
N LEU A 28 -1.99 -11.82 -8.89
CA LEU A 28 -1.04 -12.62 -9.67
C LEU A 28 -1.57 -14.03 -9.95
N THR A 29 -2.46 -14.53 -9.11
CA THR A 29 -3.18 -15.79 -9.34
C THR A 29 -4.39 -15.59 -10.24
N SER A 30 -4.69 -16.58 -11.08
CA SER A 30 -5.80 -16.55 -12.04
C SER A 30 -7.15 -16.87 -11.39
N ASN A 31 -7.45 -16.29 -10.23
CA ASN A 31 -8.74 -16.47 -9.58
C ASN A 31 -9.85 -15.88 -10.48
N PRO A 32 -10.86 -16.66 -10.91
CA PRO A 32 -11.90 -16.19 -11.84
C PRO A 32 -12.60 -14.92 -11.35
N MET A 33 -12.92 -14.85 -10.05
CA MET A 33 -13.54 -13.69 -9.43
C MET A 33 -12.68 -12.44 -9.59
N VAL A 34 -11.35 -12.56 -9.53
CA VAL A 34 -10.45 -11.40 -9.67
C VAL A 34 -10.31 -11.01 -11.13
N VAL A 35 -10.24 -12.00 -12.03
CA VAL A 35 -10.18 -11.77 -13.47
C VAL A 35 -11.40 -10.99 -13.96
N GLU A 36 -12.61 -11.38 -13.57
CA GLU A 36 -13.85 -10.68 -13.93
C GLU A 36 -13.86 -9.22 -13.48
N GLN A 37 -13.35 -8.94 -12.29
CA GLN A 37 -13.28 -7.56 -11.77
C GLN A 37 -12.34 -6.69 -12.59
N PHE A 38 -11.21 -7.25 -13.03
CA PHE A 38 -10.28 -6.51 -13.88
C PHE A 38 -10.82 -6.37 -15.31
N ILE A 39 -11.60 -7.33 -15.81
CA ILE A 39 -12.31 -7.19 -17.10
C ILE A 39 -13.31 -6.04 -17.02
N GLU A 40 -14.10 -5.97 -15.94
CA GLU A 40 -15.04 -4.87 -15.70
C GLU A 40 -14.31 -3.52 -15.67
N MET A 41 -13.27 -3.39 -14.84
CA MET A 41 -12.52 -2.14 -14.67
C MET A 41 -11.74 -1.71 -15.93
N ALA A 42 -11.33 -2.67 -16.75
CA ALA A 42 -10.56 -2.40 -17.95
C ALA A 42 -11.42 -1.87 -19.12
N LYS A 43 -12.71 -2.25 -19.19
CA LYS A 43 -13.64 -1.81 -20.24
C LYS A 43 -13.66 -0.29 -20.46
N PRO A 44 -13.88 0.57 -19.44
CA PRO A 44 -13.99 2.01 -19.66
C PRO A 44 -12.68 2.68 -20.11
N ILE A 45 -11.52 2.06 -19.83
CA ILE A 45 -10.20 2.63 -20.14
C ILE A 45 -9.53 1.98 -21.36
N GLY A 46 -10.13 0.93 -21.94
CA GLY A 46 -9.63 0.26 -23.14
C GLY A 46 -8.28 -0.44 -22.97
N VAL A 47 -7.91 -0.82 -21.75
CA VAL A 47 -6.65 -1.50 -21.43
C VAL A 47 -6.84 -3.02 -21.45
N ASP A 48 -5.80 -3.80 -21.77
CA ASP A 48 -5.87 -5.26 -21.62
C ASP A 48 -6.08 -5.65 -20.14
N PRO A 49 -7.14 -6.42 -19.80
CA PRO A 49 -7.43 -6.80 -18.42
C PRO A 49 -6.32 -7.61 -17.75
N THR A 50 -5.60 -8.43 -18.52
CA THR A 50 -4.53 -9.27 -17.98
C THR A 50 -3.33 -8.41 -17.60
N PHE A 51 -2.91 -7.50 -18.48
CA PHE A 51 -1.86 -6.53 -18.20
C PHE A 51 -2.23 -5.66 -17.00
N PHE A 52 -3.46 -5.13 -16.95
CA PHE A 52 -3.91 -4.28 -15.85
C PHE A 52 -3.89 -5.01 -14.51
N ARG A 53 -4.36 -6.27 -14.48
CA ARG A 53 -4.31 -7.14 -13.29
C ARG A 53 -2.88 -7.45 -12.85
N MET A 54 -2.05 -7.93 -13.77
CA MET A 54 -0.70 -8.37 -13.48
C MET A 54 0.19 -7.21 -13.03
N SER A 55 0.13 -6.07 -13.72
CA SER A 55 0.88 -4.85 -13.34
C SER A 55 0.50 -4.36 -11.95
N THR A 56 -0.81 -4.31 -11.63
CA THR A 56 -1.30 -3.98 -10.28
C THR A 56 -0.80 -4.97 -9.24
N GLY A 57 -0.82 -6.27 -9.54
CA GLY A 57 -0.30 -7.31 -8.67
C GLY A 57 1.19 -7.16 -8.37
N VAL A 58 2.01 -6.93 -9.40
CA VAL A 58 3.47 -6.73 -9.27
C VAL A 58 3.77 -5.45 -8.48
N LEU A 59 3.09 -4.34 -8.78
CA LEU A 59 3.27 -3.08 -8.05
C LEU A 59 2.95 -3.24 -6.56
N LEU A 60 1.83 -3.90 -6.23
CA LEU A 60 1.49 -4.20 -4.84
C LEU A 60 2.54 -5.07 -4.17
N LEU A 61 3.13 -6.05 -4.87
CA LEU A 61 4.17 -6.91 -4.32
C LEU A 61 5.43 -6.13 -3.97
N ILE A 62 5.89 -5.26 -4.88
CA ILE A 62 7.07 -4.41 -4.68
C ILE A 62 6.85 -3.53 -3.45
N ILE A 63 5.69 -2.86 -3.38
CA ILE A 63 5.37 -2.00 -2.23
C ILE A 63 5.27 -2.83 -0.95
N ALA A 64 4.70 -4.03 -1.00
CA ALA A 64 4.65 -4.93 0.15
C ALA A 64 6.04 -5.23 0.71
N VAL A 65 6.99 -5.62 -0.16
CA VAL A 65 8.38 -5.88 0.22
C VAL A 65 9.00 -4.64 0.86
N LEU A 66 8.78 -3.45 0.30
CA LEU A 66 9.29 -2.20 0.86
C LEU A 66 8.73 -1.92 2.27
N TYR A 67 7.44 -2.19 2.50
CA TYR A 67 6.81 -2.06 3.82
C TYR A 67 7.40 -3.04 4.85
N ILE A 68 7.58 -4.30 4.46
CA ILE A 68 8.21 -5.32 5.30
C ILE A 68 9.66 -4.93 5.63
N LEU A 69 10.47 -4.55 4.63
CA LEU A 69 11.85 -4.11 4.84
C LEU A 69 11.91 -2.87 5.74
N SER A 70 10.97 -1.93 5.60
CA SER A 70 10.86 -0.77 6.48
C SER A 70 10.54 -1.19 7.93
N ALA A 71 9.67 -2.17 8.14
CA ALA A 71 9.36 -2.69 9.48
C ALA A 71 10.59 -3.38 10.09
N LEU A 72 11.23 -4.28 9.35
CA LEU A 72 12.42 -5.01 9.79
C LEU A 72 13.59 -4.08 10.09
N GLY A 73 13.79 -3.03 9.28
CA GLY A 73 14.82 -2.01 9.53
C GLY A 73 14.62 -1.28 10.86
N VAL A 74 13.36 -1.02 11.25
CA VAL A 74 13.03 -0.41 12.55
C VAL A 74 13.23 -1.40 13.70
N ILE A 75 12.84 -2.66 13.53
CA ILE A 75 12.93 -3.73 14.55
C ILE A 75 14.41 -4.06 14.84
N PHE A 76 15.18 -4.38 13.80
CA PHE A 76 16.58 -4.78 13.91
C PHE A 76 17.55 -3.60 13.99
N LYS A 77 17.05 -2.36 13.95
CA LYS A 77 17.85 -1.13 13.98
C LYS A 77 18.91 -1.06 12.87
N SER A 78 18.73 -1.81 11.78
CA SER A 78 19.72 -1.94 10.70
C SER A 78 19.70 -0.78 9.72
N LYS A 79 18.51 -0.25 9.41
CA LYS A 79 18.32 0.90 8.50
C LYS A 79 17.18 1.79 8.97
N LYS A 80 17.33 3.11 8.79
CA LYS A 80 16.24 4.06 9.02
C LYS A 80 15.14 3.84 7.97
N PRO A 81 13.85 3.80 8.37
CA PRO A 81 12.75 3.64 7.42
C PRO A 81 12.70 4.83 6.45
N ASN A 82 12.53 4.54 5.15
CA ASN A 82 12.48 5.56 4.12
C ASN A 82 11.06 6.13 3.99
N PRO A 83 10.85 7.45 4.18
CA PRO A 83 9.53 8.09 4.02
C PRO A 83 8.86 7.84 2.67
N LEU A 84 9.63 7.62 1.61
CA LEU A 84 9.12 7.36 0.25
C LEU A 84 8.25 6.10 0.19
N VAL A 85 8.53 5.08 1.02
CA VAL A 85 7.73 3.85 1.08
C VAL A 85 6.27 4.16 1.42
N TYR A 86 6.06 5.10 2.34
CA TYR A 86 4.72 5.50 2.78
C TYR A 86 4.00 6.33 1.72
N LEU A 87 4.73 7.19 1.00
CA LEU A 87 4.18 7.93 -0.14
C LEU A 87 3.74 7.01 -1.28
N LEU A 88 4.53 5.98 -1.59
CA LEU A 88 4.16 4.96 -2.57
C LEU A 88 2.89 4.20 -2.14
N GLY A 89 2.81 3.85 -0.86
CA GLY A 89 1.61 3.21 -0.29
C GLY A 89 0.36 4.09 -0.36
N ILE A 90 0.49 5.40 -0.10
CA ILE A 90 -0.61 6.37 -0.26
C ILE A 90 -1.02 6.44 -1.74
N GLY A 91 -0.06 6.61 -2.65
CA GLY A 91 -0.33 6.74 -4.08
C GLY A 91 -1.05 5.53 -4.65
N ILE A 92 -0.61 4.31 -4.33
CA ILE A 92 -1.27 3.09 -4.83
C ILE A 92 -2.68 2.92 -4.26
N MET A 93 -2.93 3.32 -3.01
CA MET A 93 -4.26 3.24 -2.40
C MET A 93 -5.21 4.31 -2.91
N LEU A 94 -4.72 5.52 -3.19
CA LEU A 94 -5.50 6.53 -3.90
C LEU A 94 -5.85 6.06 -5.31
N GLY A 95 -4.90 5.47 -6.04
CA GLY A 95 -5.16 4.86 -7.35
C GLY A 95 -6.20 3.74 -7.27
N ALA A 96 -6.14 2.90 -6.23
CA ALA A 96 -7.14 1.86 -5.98
C ALA A 96 -8.52 2.44 -5.68
N LEU A 97 -8.62 3.48 -4.85
CA LEU A 97 -9.89 4.17 -4.56
C LEU A 97 -10.48 4.80 -5.82
N LEU A 98 -9.66 5.50 -6.60
CA LEU A 98 -10.09 6.07 -7.88
C LEU A 98 -10.57 4.99 -8.84
N SER A 99 -9.83 3.89 -8.95
CA SER A 99 -10.23 2.75 -9.80
C SER A 99 -11.55 2.13 -9.34
N GLU A 100 -11.76 2.04 -8.03
CA GLU A 100 -12.98 1.47 -7.46
C GLU A 100 -14.23 2.31 -7.75
N PHE A 101 -14.13 3.65 -7.68
CA PHE A 101 -15.27 4.55 -7.89
C PHE A 101 -15.47 4.98 -9.35
N LEU A 102 -14.41 4.97 -10.17
CA LEU A 102 -14.48 5.45 -11.56
C LEU A 102 -14.61 4.32 -12.58
N LEU A 103 -14.07 3.13 -12.29
CA LEU A 103 -13.97 2.04 -13.27
C LEU A 103 -14.96 0.90 -13.03
N ARG A 104 -15.61 0.86 -11.86
CA ARG A 104 -16.61 -0.17 -11.55
C ARG A 104 -18.02 0.38 -11.65
N THR A 105 -18.95 -0.53 -11.91
CA THR A 105 -20.39 -0.26 -11.84
C THR A 105 -20.85 -0.08 -10.39
N GLU A 106 -20.35 -0.91 -9.48
CA GLU A 106 -20.65 -0.84 -8.06
C GLU A 106 -19.36 -0.95 -7.21
N PRO A 107 -19.10 0.01 -6.31
CA PRO A 107 -17.92 -0.01 -5.46
C PRO A 107 -18.06 -1.06 -4.35
N LYS A 108 -17.02 -1.88 -4.17
CA LYS A 108 -16.92 -2.82 -3.05
C LYS A 108 -16.43 -2.10 -1.80
N TRP A 109 -17.36 -1.76 -0.91
CA TRP A 109 -17.10 -1.03 0.33
C TRP A 109 -16.00 -1.64 1.20
N MET A 110 -15.87 -2.97 1.24
CA MET A 110 -14.78 -3.61 1.98
C MET A 110 -13.39 -3.20 1.47
N LEU A 111 -13.20 -3.06 0.15
CA LEU A 111 -11.95 -2.62 -0.45
C LEU A 111 -11.69 -1.13 -0.16
N VAL A 112 -12.75 -0.31 -0.21
CA VAL A 112 -12.70 1.12 0.13
C VAL A 112 -12.22 1.32 1.57
N VAL A 113 -12.81 0.62 2.54
CA VAL A 113 -12.42 0.71 3.95
C VAL A 113 -10.98 0.30 4.17
N ILE A 114 -10.52 -0.77 3.52
CA ILE A 114 -9.12 -1.21 3.62
C ILE A 114 -8.18 -0.17 3.00
N ALA A 115 -8.51 0.38 1.84
CA ALA A 115 -7.69 1.41 1.20
C ALA A 115 -7.61 2.70 2.04
N LEU A 116 -8.72 3.11 2.67
CA LEU A 116 -8.75 4.24 3.61
C LEU A 116 -7.92 3.97 4.87
N PHE A 117 -8.03 2.77 5.44
CA PHE A 117 -7.21 2.34 6.58
C PHE A 117 -5.72 2.45 6.24
N ILE A 118 -5.29 1.83 5.14
CA ILE A 118 -3.88 1.84 4.73
C ILE A 118 -3.41 3.27 4.47
N THR A 119 -4.18 4.06 3.71
CA THR A 119 -3.85 5.47 3.42
C THR A 119 -3.66 6.29 4.69
N THR A 120 -4.55 6.11 5.68
CA THR A 120 -4.49 6.83 6.96
C THR A 120 -3.23 6.47 7.74
N PHE A 121 -2.96 5.18 7.94
CA PHE A 121 -1.78 4.74 8.69
C PHE A 121 -0.47 5.06 7.97
N SER A 122 -0.43 4.96 6.64
CA SER A 122 0.71 5.38 5.84
C SER A 122 0.97 6.89 5.95
N THR A 123 -0.09 7.70 5.98
CA THR A 123 0.03 9.15 6.20
C THR A 123 0.58 9.47 7.59
N ILE A 124 0.07 8.80 8.64
CA ILE A 124 0.57 8.98 10.01
C ILE A 124 2.06 8.61 10.08
N ASN A 125 2.45 7.46 9.51
CA ASN A 125 3.85 7.01 9.50
C ASN A 125 4.77 7.97 8.73
N PHE A 126 4.32 8.48 7.57
CA PHE A 126 5.03 9.49 6.81
C PHE A 126 5.28 10.75 7.63
N LEU A 127 4.24 11.30 8.26
CA LEU A 127 4.34 12.52 9.07
C LEU A 127 5.22 12.32 10.30
N MET A 128 5.13 11.17 10.97
CA MET A 128 6.01 10.84 12.10
C MET A 128 7.49 10.81 11.72
N LEU A 129 7.82 10.29 10.53
CA LEU A 129 9.18 10.23 10.03
C LEU A 129 9.68 11.60 9.54
N ARG A 130 8.85 12.36 8.84
CA ARG A 130 9.16 13.73 8.39
C ARG A 130 9.50 14.63 9.59
N ASN A 131 8.65 14.63 10.62
CA ASN A 131 8.84 15.46 11.81
C ASN A 131 10.08 15.03 12.61
N SER A 132 10.42 13.74 12.60
CA SER A 132 11.64 13.25 13.25
C SER A 132 12.91 13.70 12.53
N LYS A 133 12.87 13.86 11.19
CA LYS A 133 14.01 14.34 10.41
C LYS A 133 14.26 15.84 10.63
N LEU A 134 13.20 16.65 10.68
CA LEU A 134 13.28 18.09 10.95
C LEU A 134 13.89 18.40 12.32
N ASN A 135 13.43 17.71 13.38
CA ASN A 135 13.96 17.90 14.73
C ASN A 135 15.44 17.50 14.91
N THR A 136 16.03 16.78 13.95
CA THR A 136 17.46 16.42 13.98
C THR A 136 18.32 17.45 13.24
N ILE A 137 17.72 18.32 12.43
CA ILE A 137 18.41 19.38 11.67
C ILE A 137 18.41 20.69 12.48
N THR A 138 17.41 20.89 13.34
CA THR A 138 17.24 22.09 14.16
C THR A 138 17.83 21.97 15.58
N ALA A 139 18.55 20.89 15.88
CA ALA A 139 19.19 20.61 17.17
C ALA A 139 20.69 20.40 16.95
#